data_AF-A0A961ZAQ4-F1
#
_entry.id   AF-A0A961ZAQ4-F1
#
_cell.length_a   1.000
_cell.length_b   1.000
_cell.length_c   1.000
_cell.angle_alpha   90.00
_cell.angle_beta   90.00
_cell.angle_gamma   90.00
#
_symmetry.space_group_name_H-M   'P 1'
#
loop_
_entity.id
_entity.type
_entity.pdbx_description
1 polymer ?
#
loop_
_entity_poly.entity_id
_entity_poly.type
_entity_poly.pdbx_seq_one_letter_code
_entity_poly.pdbx_strand_id
1 'polypeptide(L)'
;DIVVLCEGDPFFYGSFMHLFVRLKGRVELDVIPGMPGMTGCWNVTGVPMTWGDDVMTVVMGTMPEVDLARHMATSDALVVMKTGRNLAKIRRALKAASRLNDAWLVERGTMPEQRVARLSEVDDEVSPYFAIVLVHGNGRRPEMGE
;
A
#
# COMPACT_ATOMS: atom_id res chain seq x y z
N ASP A 1 -7.44 -30.45 12.26
CA ASP A 1 -6.79 -29.44 11.39
C ASP A 1 -6.51 -28.16 12.16
N ILE A 2 -5.46 -27.43 11.78
CA ILE A 2 -5.10 -26.12 12.34
C ILE A 2 -5.19 -25.11 11.21
N VAL A 3 -5.89 -24.00 11.45
CA VAL A 3 -6.01 -22.89 10.48
C VAL A 3 -5.38 -21.65 11.09
N VAL A 4 -4.51 -20.99 10.34
CA VAL A 4 -3.92 -19.69 10.71
C VAL A 4 -4.48 -18.63 9.78
N LEU A 5 -5.36 -17.78 10.32
CA LEU A 5 -5.95 -16.68 9.56
C LEU A 5 -4.96 -15.52 9.43
N CYS A 6 -4.89 -14.96 8.23
CA CYS A 6 -4.06 -13.81 7.90
C CYS A 6 -4.94 -12.70 7.34
N GLU A 7 -4.68 -11.46 7.75
CA GLU A 7 -5.22 -10.30 7.06
C GLU A 7 -4.47 -10.08 5.75
N GLY A 8 -5.20 -9.93 4.66
CA GLY A 8 -4.62 -9.79 3.33
C GLY A 8 -4.11 -11.12 2.77
N ASP A 9 -2.86 -11.15 2.34
CA ASP A 9 -2.23 -12.35 1.77
C ASP A 9 -1.16 -12.94 2.72
N PRO A 10 -1.16 -14.26 2.97
CA PRO A 10 -0.22 -14.90 3.89
C PRO A 10 1.26 -14.70 3.53
N PHE A 11 1.57 -14.46 2.26
CA PHE A 11 2.91 -14.25 1.71
C PHE A 11 3.15 -12.81 1.24
N PHE A 12 2.37 -11.84 1.71
CA PHE A 12 2.62 -10.43 1.41
C PHE A 12 2.72 -9.58 2.69
N TYR A 13 3.95 -9.27 3.11
CA TYR A 13 4.28 -8.40 4.25
C TYR A 13 3.56 -8.71 5.59
N GLY A 14 3.03 -9.92 5.75
CA GLY A 14 2.41 -10.44 6.97
C GLY A 14 3.37 -11.29 7.83
N SER A 15 2.95 -11.61 9.06
CA SER A 15 3.78 -12.35 10.02
C SER A 15 3.76 -13.87 9.81
N PHE A 16 2.80 -14.42 9.06
CA PHE A 16 2.69 -15.87 8.83
C PHE A 16 3.94 -16.46 8.18
N MET A 17 4.66 -15.70 7.35
CA MET A 17 5.94 -16.12 6.76
C MET A 17 6.92 -16.70 7.78
N HIS A 18 6.95 -16.16 9.00
CA HIS A 18 7.81 -16.66 10.06
C HIS A 18 7.43 -18.07 10.53
N LEU A 19 6.13 -18.38 10.56
CA LEU A 19 5.61 -19.73 10.85
C LEU A 19 5.86 -20.65 9.66
N PHE A 20 5.53 -20.20 8.44
CA PHE A 20 5.73 -20.98 7.22
C PHE A 20 7.16 -21.51 7.09
N VAL A 21 8.17 -20.65 7.25
CA VAL A 21 9.59 -21.07 7.17
C VAL A 21 9.97 -22.09 8.23
N ARG A 22 9.38 -22.03 9.43
CA ARG A 22 9.68 -22.95 10.53
C ARG A 22 8.98 -24.31 10.38
N LEU A 23 7.81 -24.32 9.76
CA LEU A 23 6.96 -25.51 9.63
C LEU A 23 7.17 -26.24 8.30
N LYS A 24 7.67 -25.54 7.26
CA LYS A 24 7.93 -26.12 5.95
C LYS A 24 8.83 -27.36 6.06
N GLY A 25 8.34 -28.49 5.53
CA GLY A 25 9.04 -29.78 5.56
C GLY A 25 8.94 -30.54 6.89
N ARG A 26 8.21 -30.02 7.88
CA ARG A 26 7.97 -30.70 9.17
C ARG A 26 6.53 -31.19 9.31
N VAL A 27 5.60 -30.51 8.68
CA VAL A 27 4.17 -30.85 8.65
C VAL A 27 3.64 -30.62 7.23
N GLU A 28 2.51 -31.24 6.92
CA GLU A 28 1.73 -30.89 5.74
C GLU A 28 1.24 -29.44 5.87
N LEU A 29 1.46 -28.64 4.83
CA LEU A 29 1.09 -27.22 4.79
C LEU A 29 0.46 -26.91 3.45
N ASP A 30 -0.74 -26.34 3.51
CA ASP A 30 -1.38 -25.69 2.38
C ASP A 30 -1.52 -24.19 2.67
N VAL A 31 -1.28 -23.36 1.65
CA VAL A 31 -1.32 -21.91 1.77
C VAL A 31 -2.28 -21.37 0.73
N ILE A 32 -3.42 -20.91 1.22
CA ILE A 32 -4.48 -20.33 0.38
C ILE A 32 -4.19 -18.83 0.24
N PRO A 33 -3.98 -18.32 -0.99
CA PRO A 33 -3.69 -16.90 -1.21
C PRO A 33 -4.91 -16.05 -0.84
N GLY A 34 -4.63 -14.85 -0.34
CA GLY A 34 -5.65 -13.86 -0.01
C GLY A 34 -5.51 -12.60 -0.85
N MET A 35 -6.49 -11.71 -0.79
CA MET A 35 -6.44 -10.41 -1.47
C MET A 35 -5.55 -9.46 -0.64
N PRO A 36 -4.39 -8.98 -1.14
CA PRO A 36 -3.57 -8.03 -0.39
C PRO A 36 -4.34 -6.76 -0.06
N GLY A 37 -4.22 -6.24 1.16
CA GLY A 37 -5.02 -5.10 1.64
C GLY A 37 -4.90 -3.82 0.80
N MET A 38 -3.79 -3.64 0.08
CA MET A 38 -3.61 -2.53 -0.86
C MET A 38 -4.64 -2.54 -2.00
N THR A 39 -5.11 -3.72 -2.41
CA THR A 39 -6.11 -3.87 -3.49
C THR A 39 -7.47 -3.30 -3.09
N GLY A 40 -7.91 -3.59 -1.86
CA GLY A 40 -9.10 -2.98 -1.28
C GLY A 40 -8.94 -1.46 -1.14
N CYS A 41 -7.77 -1.00 -0.70
CA CYS A 41 -7.51 0.42 -0.49
C CYS A 41 -7.53 1.25 -1.78
N TRP A 42 -6.92 0.79 -2.88
CA TRP A 42 -6.96 1.58 -4.12
C TRP A 42 -8.32 1.53 -4.81
N ASN A 43 -9.11 0.47 -4.64
CA ASN A 43 -10.42 0.39 -5.28
C ASN A 43 -11.39 1.42 -4.69
N VAL A 44 -11.27 1.72 -3.40
CA VAL A 44 -12.16 2.66 -2.71
C VAL A 44 -11.82 4.13 -2.98
N THR A 45 -10.70 4.43 -3.65
CA THR A 45 -10.43 5.79 -4.15
C THR A 45 -11.22 6.10 -5.42
N GLY A 46 -11.80 5.09 -6.08
CA GLY A 46 -12.51 5.25 -7.36
C GLY A 46 -11.60 5.58 -8.54
N VAL A 47 -10.27 5.47 -8.37
CA VAL A 47 -9.28 5.74 -9.41
C VAL A 47 -8.51 4.45 -9.71
N PRO A 48 -8.37 4.04 -10.98
CA PRO A 48 -7.56 2.87 -11.33
C PRO A 48 -6.10 3.03 -10.83
N MET A 49 -5.52 1.97 -10.30
CA MET A 49 -4.20 2.04 -9.67
C MET A 49 -3.07 2.23 -10.69
N THR A 50 -3.15 1.53 -11.82
CA THR A 50 -2.13 1.51 -12.88
C THR A 50 -2.79 1.46 -14.26
N TRP A 51 -2.07 1.94 -15.26
CA TRP A 51 -2.44 1.95 -16.67
C TRP A 51 -1.26 1.54 -17.56
N GLY A 52 -1.53 0.77 -18.61
CA GLY A 52 -0.53 0.46 -19.65
C GLY A 52 0.77 -0.12 -19.08
N ASP A 53 1.85 0.64 -19.24
CA ASP A 53 3.23 0.33 -18.85
C ASP A 53 3.67 0.95 -17.51
N ASP A 54 2.73 1.46 -16.70
CA ASP A 54 3.01 2.00 -15.37
C ASP A 54 3.85 1.04 -14.52
N VAL A 55 4.97 1.54 -14.02
CA VAL A 55 5.77 0.88 -13.00
C VAL A 55 5.17 1.18 -11.64
N MET A 56 4.58 0.15 -11.02
CA MET A 56 4.09 0.22 -9.64
C MET A 56 5.16 -0.25 -8.66
N THR A 57 5.45 0.57 -7.65
CA THR A 57 6.36 0.21 -6.55
C THR A 57 5.62 0.15 -5.23
N VAL A 58 5.81 -0.96 -4.49
CA VAL A 58 5.36 -1.11 -3.11
C VAL A 58 6.55 -0.90 -2.16
N VAL A 59 6.46 0.10 -1.28
CA VAL A 59 7.51 0.43 -0.30
C VAL A 59 6.97 0.41 1.12
N MET A 60 7.86 0.23 2.08
CA MET A 60 7.51 0.27 3.50
C MET A 60 7.83 1.63 4.08
N GLY A 61 6.88 2.24 4.77
CA GLY A 61 7.07 3.48 5.50
C GLY A 61 8.22 3.44 6.51
N THR A 62 8.70 2.25 6.90
CA THR A 62 9.86 2.06 7.77
C THR A 62 11.22 2.29 7.07
N MET A 63 11.28 2.35 5.74
CA MET A 63 12.51 2.62 4.99
C MET A 63 13.11 4.01 5.31
N PRO A 64 14.41 4.23 5.10
CA PRO A 64 15.02 5.56 5.20
C PRO A 64 14.31 6.58 4.28
N GLU A 65 14.20 7.82 4.73
CA GLU A 65 13.46 8.88 4.00
C GLU A 65 14.02 9.12 2.59
N VAL A 66 15.35 9.09 2.46
CA VAL A 66 16.05 9.27 1.17
C VAL A 66 15.71 8.15 0.18
N ASP A 67 15.61 6.91 0.66
CA ASP A 67 15.25 5.78 -0.21
C ASP A 67 13.78 5.85 -0.61
N LEU A 68 12.89 6.23 0.32
CA LEU A 68 11.48 6.49 0.00
C LEU A 68 11.36 7.55 -1.10
N ALA A 69 12.01 8.71 -0.93
CA ALA A 69 11.95 9.80 -1.90
C ALA A 69 12.49 9.35 -3.28
N ARG A 70 13.56 8.55 -3.31
CA ARG A 70 14.11 7.98 -4.54
C ARG A 70 13.08 7.11 -5.27
N HIS A 71 12.50 6.13 -4.58
CA HIS A 71 11.48 5.26 -5.18
C HIS A 71 10.25 6.05 -5.62
N MET A 72 9.80 7.01 -4.81
CA MET A 72 8.64 7.85 -5.11
C MET A 72 8.83 8.72 -6.36
N ALA A 73 10.07 9.15 -6.64
CA ALA A 73 10.39 9.97 -7.79
C ALA A 73 10.48 9.16 -9.10
N THR A 74 10.76 7.85 -9.03
CA THR A 74 11.03 7.00 -10.20
C THR A 74 9.90 6.04 -10.55
N SER A 75 8.76 6.11 -9.87
CA SER A 75 7.63 5.19 -10.10
C SER A 75 6.39 5.94 -10.55
N ASP A 76 5.63 5.30 -11.43
CA ASP A 76 4.38 5.86 -11.93
C ASP A 76 3.29 5.72 -10.86
N ALA A 77 3.15 4.51 -10.29
CA ALA A 77 2.23 4.21 -9.19
C ALA A 77 2.97 3.78 -7.93
N LEU A 78 2.42 4.10 -6.75
CA LEU A 78 3.06 3.86 -5.46
C LEU A 78 2.06 3.31 -4.44
N VAL A 79 2.51 2.31 -3.68
CA VAL A 79 1.88 1.86 -2.45
C VAL A 79 2.89 2.02 -1.32
N VAL A 80 2.52 2.74 -0.27
CA VAL A 80 3.30 2.81 0.96
C VAL A 80 2.54 2.08 2.06
N MET A 81 3.10 0.97 2.52
CA MET A 81 2.57 0.19 3.65
C MET A 81 3.25 0.59 4.96
N LYS A 82 2.68 0.16 6.10
CA LYS A 82 3.21 0.45 7.44
C LYS A 82 3.28 1.96 7.71
N THR A 83 2.23 2.66 7.26
CA THR A 83 2.11 4.12 7.31
C THR A 83 2.15 4.60 8.75
N GLY A 84 1.21 4.19 9.60
CA GLY A 84 1.16 4.42 11.04
C GLY A 84 1.94 5.65 11.53
N ARG A 85 2.97 5.39 12.34
CA ARG A 85 3.89 6.38 12.93
C ARG A 85 4.86 7.04 11.92
N ASN A 86 4.96 6.51 10.71
CA ASN A 86 5.85 6.99 9.66
C ASN A 86 5.17 8.02 8.74
N LEU A 87 3.90 8.36 8.96
CA LEU A 87 3.13 9.24 8.07
C LEU A 87 3.81 10.59 7.84
N ALA A 88 4.33 11.25 8.88
CA ALA A 88 5.08 12.49 8.75
C ALA A 88 6.33 12.37 7.84
N LYS A 89 7.08 11.26 7.94
CA LYS A 89 8.23 10.97 7.08
C LYS A 89 7.80 10.70 5.64
N ILE A 90 6.74 9.93 5.45
CA ILE A 90 6.16 9.63 4.13
C ILE A 90 5.74 10.93 3.44
N ARG A 91 5.09 11.84 4.16
CA ARG A 91 4.70 13.17 3.65
C ARG A 91 5.89 13.98 3.17
N ARG A 92 6.99 14.03 3.94
CA ARG A 92 8.22 14.73 3.52
C ARG A 92 8.85 14.09 2.29
N ALA A 93 8.94 12.77 2.23
CA ALA A 93 9.47 12.05 1.08
C ALA A 93 8.64 12.30 -0.20
N LEU A 94 7.30 12.25 -0.08
CA LEU A 94 6.39 12.58 -1.19
C LEU A 94 6.52 14.05 -1.62
N LYS A 95 6.70 14.98 -0.68
CA LYS A 95 6.96 16.39 -0.99
C LYS A 95 8.27 16.56 -1.74
N ALA A 96 9.34 15.89 -1.32
CA ALA A 96 10.63 15.90 -2.01
C ALA A 96 10.53 15.31 -3.44
N ALA A 97 9.67 14.32 -3.64
CA ALA A 97 9.38 13.75 -4.96
C ALA A 97 8.35 14.55 -5.78
N SER A 98 7.80 15.66 -5.26
CA SER A 98 6.70 16.43 -5.89
C SER A 98 5.41 15.61 -6.14
N ARG A 99 5.14 14.59 -5.33
CA ARG A 99 3.98 13.68 -5.47
C ARG A 99 2.95 13.80 -4.34
N LEU A 100 3.13 14.74 -3.39
CA LEU A 100 2.25 14.87 -2.23
C LEU A 100 0.78 15.13 -2.61
N ASN A 101 0.53 15.97 -3.61
CA ASN A 101 -0.83 16.32 -4.03
C ASN A 101 -1.53 15.17 -4.78
N ASP A 102 -0.76 14.23 -5.32
CA ASP A 102 -1.29 13.05 -6.01
C ASP A 102 -1.66 11.94 -5.02
N ALA A 103 -1.20 12.05 -3.78
CA ALA A 103 -1.28 10.99 -2.79
C ALA A 103 -2.63 10.92 -2.08
N TRP A 104 -3.09 9.70 -1.85
CA TRP A 104 -4.25 9.37 -1.03
C TRP A 104 -3.81 8.68 0.25
N LEU A 105 -4.50 8.95 1.35
CA LEU A 105 -4.48 8.17 2.56
C LEU A 105 -5.77 7.36 2.65
N VAL A 106 -5.65 6.04 2.74
CA VAL A 106 -6.77 5.14 2.97
C VAL A 106 -6.56 4.42 4.30
N GLU A 107 -7.47 4.65 5.23
CA GLU A 107 -7.51 4.00 6.53
C GLU A 107 -8.60 2.94 6.52
N ARG A 108 -8.28 1.75 7.01
CA ARG A 108 -9.20 0.62 7.20
C ARG A 108 -9.99 0.32 5.93
N GLY A 109 -9.32 0.33 4.77
CA GLY A 109 -9.95 0.06 3.48
C GLY A 109 -10.75 -1.24 3.52
N THR A 110 -11.97 -1.19 2.97
CA THR A 110 -12.98 -2.27 2.96
C THR A 110 -13.50 -2.71 4.33
N MET A 111 -13.13 -2.04 5.43
CA MET A 111 -13.65 -2.28 6.77
C MET A 111 -14.74 -1.24 7.12
N PRO A 112 -15.58 -1.48 8.16
CA PRO A 112 -16.68 -0.56 8.50
C PRO A 112 -16.26 0.89 8.80
N GLU A 113 -15.06 1.09 9.36
CA GLU A 113 -14.51 2.38 9.74
C GLU A 113 -13.62 3.01 8.65
N GLN A 114 -13.88 2.68 7.39
CA GLN A 114 -13.08 3.16 6.26
C GLN A 114 -13.06 4.69 6.18
N ARG A 115 -11.87 5.26 5.99
CA ARG A 115 -11.67 6.68 5.67
C ARG A 115 -10.77 6.80 4.45
N VAL A 116 -11.18 7.63 3.50
CA VAL A 116 -10.43 7.94 2.27
C VAL A 116 -10.27 9.45 2.19
N ALA A 117 -9.03 9.93 2.06
CA ALA A 117 -8.75 11.36 1.97
C ALA A 117 -7.51 11.63 1.10
N ARG A 118 -7.44 12.83 0.50
CA ARG A 118 -6.19 13.32 -0.08
C ARG A 118 -5.18 13.54 1.04
N LEU A 119 -3.97 13.03 0.87
CA LEU A 119 -2.96 13.14 1.93
C LEU A 119 -2.62 14.61 2.23
N SER A 120 -2.62 15.48 1.21
CA SER A 120 -2.40 16.93 1.35
C SER A 120 -3.43 17.64 2.24
N GLU A 121 -4.61 17.06 2.45
CA GLU A 121 -5.73 17.63 3.22
C GLU A 121 -5.86 17.02 4.63
N VAL A 122 -4.98 16.06 4.96
CA VAL A 122 -4.93 15.42 6.28
C VAL A 122 -3.86 16.11 7.12
N ASP A 123 -4.24 16.69 8.25
CA ASP A 123 -3.32 17.33 9.20
C ASP A 123 -2.68 16.34 10.20
N ASP A 124 -3.12 15.08 10.19
CA ASP A 124 -2.63 14.03 11.08
C ASP A 124 -1.13 13.73 10.83
N GLU A 125 -0.35 13.62 11.91
CA GLU A 125 1.06 13.20 11.85
C GLU A 125 1.24 11.67 11.96
N VAL A 126 0.19 10.98 12.42
CA VAL A 126 0.14 9.53 12.63
C VAL A 126 -1.18 9.03 12.09
N SER A 127 -1.15 7.85 11.46
CA SER A 127 -2.35 7.14 11.01
C SER A 127 -2.61 5.89 11.86
N PRO A 128 -3.84 5.32 11.82
CA PRO A 128 -4.11 4.00 12.37
C PRO A 128 -3.20 2.91 11.80
N TYR A 129 -3.18 1.73 12.46
CA TYR A 129 -2.36 0.61 12.02
C TYR A 129 -2.69 0.15 10.59
N PHE A 130 -3.98 -0.03 10.29
CA PHE A 130 -4.46 -0.34 8.94
C PHE A 130 -4.61 0.95 8.13
N ALA A 131 -3.49 1.49 7.68
CA ALA A 131 -3.47 2.65 6.79
C ALA A 131 -2.43 2.47 5.69
N ILE A 132 -2.82 2.83 4.47
CA ILE A 132 -1.99 2.77 3.26
C ILE A 132 -2.00 4.13 2.60
N VAL A 133 -0.81 4.60 2.18
CA VAL A 133 -0.69 5.76 1.30
C VAL A 133 -0.53 5.28 -0.14
N LEU A 134 -1.28 5.87 -1.05
CA LEU A 134 -1.34 5.48 -2.45
C LEU A 134 -1.02 6.67 -3.35
N VAL A 135 -0.32 6.42 -4.45
CA VAL A 135 -0.27 7.36 -5.59
C VAL A 135 -0.63 6.57 -6.84
N HIS A 136 -1.66 7.00 -7.55
CA HIS A 136 -2.12 6.34 -8.77
C HIS A 136 -1.17 6.64 -9.93
N GLY A 137 -0.97 5.65 -10.79
CA GLY A 137 -0.25 5.81 -12.05
C GLY A 137 -1.04 6.62 -13.07
N ASN A 138 -0.32 7.20 -14.02
CA ASN A 138 -0.86 8.08 -15.06
C ASN A 138 -0.43 7.62 -16.47
N GLY A 139 -0.09 6.35 -16.63
CA GLY A 139 0.27 5.74 -17.91
C GLY A 139 -0.84 5.85 -18.96
N ARG A 140 -0.63 5.27 -20.14
CA ARG A 140 -1.50 5.46 -21.32
C ARG A 140 -2.97 5.17 -20.99
N ARG A 141 -3.78 6.22 -20.94
CA ARG A 141 -5.23 6.13 -20.70
C ARG A 141 -5.95 5.79 -22.02
N PRO A 142 -7.06 5.03 -21.97
CA PRO A 142 -7.97 4.89 -23.10
C PRO A 142 -8.39 6.28 -23.55
N GLU A 143 -8.37 6.51 -24.86
CA GLU A 143 -9.05 7.66 -25.43
C GLU A 143 -10.54 7.51 -25.09
N MET A 144 -11.04 8.39 -24.24
CA MET A 144 -12.48 8.54 -24.06
C MET A 144 -12.96 9.16 -25.36
N GLY A 145 -13.58 8.36 -26.24
CA GLY A 145 -14.25 8.89 -27.42
C GLY A 145 -15.24 9.97 -27.00
N GLU A 146 -15.26 11.08 -27.74
CA GLU A 146 -16.25 12.16 -27.57
C GLU A 146 -17.69 11.66 -27.73
#